data_AF-A0A7V8ZPB6-F1
#
_entry.id   AF-A0A7V8ZPB6-F1
#
_cell.length_a   1.000
_cell.length_b   1.000
_cell.length_c   1.000
_cell.angle_alpha   90.00
_cell.angle_beta   90.00
_cell.angle_gamma   90.00
#
_symmetry.space_group_name_H-M   'P 1'
#
loop_
_entity.id
_entity.type
_entity.pdbx_description
1 polymer ?
#
loop_
_entity_poly.entity_id
_entity_poly.type
_entity_poly.pdbx_seq_one_letter_code
_entity_poly.pdbx_strand_id
1 'polypeptide(L)'
;MSLGLLGRKVGMMRLYNDDGATVPVTVLDVSNNRIVQVKTAEIDGYSAVQIAFGKRRANRVTKPAAGHFAKAGVEAGSVLKEFSASAASLAELKVGNELDLGVFKVGQLVDIRGTSKGKGFSGAIKRHHFSSNRASHGNSRSHNSPGSIGMAQDPGRVFPGKRMAGQLGNVARTSQNLEIVRVDNERRLLLVKGAVPGSAGSDVVIRPAVKDAAAKGAKAATKVATKAGK
;
A
#
# COMPACT_ATOMS: atom_id res chain seq x y z
N MET A 1 17.83 2.84 -0.64
CA MET A 1 16.37 3.12 -0.65
C MET A 1 15.93 3.44 0.77
N SER A 2 15.04 4.41 0.98
CA SER A 2 14.52 4.69 2.32
C SER A 2 13.57 3.57 2.79
N LEU A 3 13.61 3.30 4.10
CA LEU A 3 12.83 2.25 4.76
C LEU A 3 11.32 2.56 4.70
N GLY A 4 10.48 1.55 4.51
CA GLY A 4 9.03 1.71 4.61
C GLY A 4 8.52 1.46 6.03
N LEU A 5 7.34 1.99 6.35
CA LEU A 5 6.67 1.78 7.64
C LEU A 5 5.33 1.07 7.45
N LEU A 6 4.86 0.42 8.52
CA LEU A 6 3.51 -0.11 8.59
C LEU A 6 2.64 0.86 9.38
N GLY A 7 1.37 0.94 9.01
CA GLY A 7 0.43 1.76 9.73
C GLY A 7 -0.99 1.23 9.65
N ARG A 8 -1.90 1.97 10.27
CA ARG A 8 -3.33 1.70 10.27
C ARG A 8 -4.09 2.92 9.80
N LYS A 9 -5.02 2.73 8.86
CA LYS A 9 -5.89 3.81 8.40
C LYS A 9 -6.88 4.17 9.49
N VAL A 10 -6.80 5.40 10.03
CA VAL A 10 -7.73 5.86 11.07
C VAL A 10 -9.01 6.39 10.43
N GLY A 11 -8.88 7.30 9.47
CA GLY A 11 -10.02 7.96 8.85
C GLY A 11 -9.60 8.98 7.81
N MET A 12 -10.58 9.75 7.32
CA MET A 12 -10.35 10.88 6.43
C MET A 12 -10.85 12.16 7.08
N MET A 13 -10.14 13.25 6.84
CA MET A 13 -10.53 14.59 7.27
C MET A 13 -10.11 15.61 6.19
N ARG A 14 -10.48 16.87 6.39
CA ARG A 14 -9.99 17.99 5.57
C ARG A 14 -9.07 18.87 6.40
N LEU A 15 -7.99 19.33 5.81
CA LEU A 15 -7.15 20.40 6.35
C LEU A 15 -7.37 21.67 5.55
N TYR A 16 -7.29 22.80 6.24
CA TYR A 16 -7.25 24.12 5.63
C TYR A 16 -5.80 24.56 5.59
N ASN A 17 -5.32 24.92 4.40
CA ASN A 17 -4.02 25.55 4.23
C ASN A 17 -4.13 27.05 4.55
N ASP A 18 -2.99 27.68 4.79
CA ASP A 18 -2.90 29.12 5.05
C ASP A 18 -3.47 29.97 3.89
N ASP A 19 -3.40 29.44 2.66
CA ASP A 19 -3.99 30.05 1.45
C ASP A 19 -5.53 29.92 1.36
N GLY A 20 -6.19 29.37 2.39
CA GLY A 20 -7.63 29.11 2.41
C GLY A 20 -8.09 27.87 1.62
N ALA A 21 -7.18 27.19 0.92
CA ALA A 21 -7.49 25.97 0.18
C ALA A 21 -7.77 24.78 1.11
N THR A 22 -8.79 23.98 0.80
CA THR A 22 -9.07 22.73 1.51
C THR A 22 -8.41 21.52 0.85
N VAL A 23 -7.64 20.77 1.61
CA VAL A 23 -6.98 19.54 1.16
C VAL A 23 -7.60 18.32 1.86
N PRO A 24 -8.18 17.35 1.13
CA PRO A 24 -8.64 16.10 1.72
C PRO A 24 -7.44 15.22 2.07
N VAL A 25 -7.38 14.79 3.33
CA VAL A 25 -6.29 13.97 3.85
C VAL A 25 -6.81 12.70 4.51
N THR A 26 -6.06 11.61 4.33
CA THR A 26 -6.23 10.38 5.10
C THR A 26 -5.25 10.39 6.28
N VAL A 27 -5.74 10.11 7.48
CA VAL A 27 -4.94 9.99 8.70
C VAL A 27 -4.50 8.54 8.87
N LEU A 28 -3.20 8.33 9.01
CA LEU A 28 -2.59 7.02 9.23
C LEU A 28 -1.88 7.02 10.58
N ASP A 29 -2.20 6.05 11.42
CA ASP A 29 -1.46 5.75 12.65
C ASP A 29 -0.27 4.86 12.32
N VAL A 30 0.93 5.30 12.67
CA VAL A 30 2.21 4.62 12.36
C VAL A 30 2.94 4.26 13.66
N SER A 31 2.21 4.14 14.77
CA SER A 31 2.77 3.84 16.08
C SER A 31 3.31 2.39 16.21
N ASN A 32 4.30 2.19 17.08
CA ASN A 32 4.80 0.86 17.47
C ASN A 32 5.35 0.04 16.28
N ASN A 33 6.15 0.67 15.41
CA ASN A 33 6.88 -0.04 14.37
C ASN A 33 8.22 -0.54 14.92
N ARG A 34 8.42 -1.86 14.97
CA ARG A 34 9.61 -2.49 15.58
C ARG A 34 10.32 -3.39 14.60
N ILE A 35 11.64 -3.38 14.63
CA ILE A 35 12.47 -4.27 13.81
C ILE A 35 12.57 -5.63 14.49
N VAL A 36 12.04 -6.67 13.84
CA VAL A 36 12.05 -8.04 14.36
C VAL A 36 13.23 -8.84 13.84
N GLN A 37 13.56 -8.67 12.56
CA GLN A 37 14.63 -9.42 11.92
C GLN A 37 15.28 -8.59 10.82
N VAL A 38 16.59 -8.67 10.75
CA VAL A 38 17.40 -8.15 9.64
C VAL A 38 17.85 -9.34 8.82
N LYS A 39 17.51 -9.34 7.52
CA LYS A 39 17.85 -10.39 6.56
C LYS A 39 19.01 -9.93 5.68
N THR A 40 20.01 -10.78 5.54
CA THR A 40 21.22 -10.50 4.76
C THR A 40 21.29 -11.42 3.54
N ALA A 41 21.97 -10.97 2.48
CA ALA A 41 22.09 -11.74 1.25
C ALA A 41 22.79 -13.10 1.45
N GLU A 42 23.73 -13.17 2.40
CA GLU A 42 24.51 -14.38 2.69
C GLU A 42 23.67 -15.49 3.33
N ILE A 43 22.72 -15.13 4.20
CA ILE A 43 21.91 -16.09 4.96
C ILE A 43 20.59 -16.37 4.25
N ASP A 44 19.90 -15.33 3.78
CA ASP A 44 18.53 -15.41 3.26
C ASP A 44 18.44 -15.32 1.73
N GLY A 45 19.55 -15.04 1.03
CA GLY A 45 19.58 -14.84 -0.42
C GLY A 45 19.09 -13.47 -0.91
N TYR A 46 18.66 -12.58 0.01
CA TYR A 46 18.27 -11.20 -0.29
C TYR A 46 18.40 -10.29 0.94
N SER A 47 18.45 -8.98 0.69
CA SER A 47 18.57 -7.96 1.73
C SER A 47 17.22 -7.33 2.06
N ALA A 48 16.74 -7.53 3.28
CA ALA A 48 15.45 -7.00 3.74
C ALA A 48 15.40 -6.80 5.26
N VAL A 49 14.49 -5.92 5.69
CA VAL A 49 14.16 -5.74 7.10
C VAL A 49 12.72 -6.15 7.33
N GLN A 50 12.53 -6.94 8.37
CA GLN A 50 11.23 -7.37 8.82
C GLN A 50 10.77 -6.48 9.99
N ILE A 51 9.61 -5.85 9.81
CA ILE A 51 9.02 -4.89 10.74
C ILE A 51 7.70 -5.46 11.26
N ALA A 52 7.49 -5.34 12.57
CA ALA A 52 6.22 -5.59 13.24
C ALA A 52 5.50 -4.29 13.57
N PHE A 53 4.18 -4.30 13.46
CA PHE A 53 3.31 -3.17 13.79
C PHE A 53 2.21 -3.56 14.78
N GLY A 54 1.89 -2.61 15.67
CA GLY A 54 0.82 -2.72 16.64
C GLY A 54 1.19 -3.62 17.83
N LYS A 55 0.17 -3.98 18.62
CA LYS A 55 0.32 -4.85 19.80
C LYS A 55 -0.67 -6.00 19.74
N ARG A 56 -0.22 -7.20 20.10
CA ARG A 56 -1.06 -8.40 20.21
C ARG A 56 -0.83 -9.05 21.58
N ARG A 57 -1.94 -9.35 22.27
CA ARG A 57 -1.89 -10.02 23.59
C ARG A 57 -1.20 -11.38 23.47
N ALA A 58 -0.34 -11.71 24.43
CA ALA A 58 0.46 -12.94 24.44
C ALA A 58 -0.37 -14.21 24.18
N ASN A 59 -1.54 -14.35 24.83
CA ASN A 59 -2.43 -15.51 24.69
C ASN A 59 -3.03 -15.67 23.28
N ARG A 60 -2.95 -14.64 22.42
CA ARG A 60 -3.44 -14.68 21.03
C ARG A 60 -2.32 -14.93 20.03
N VAL A 61 -1.08 -15.06 20.47
CA VAL A 61 0.09 -15.29 19.62
C VAL A 61 0.39 -16.79 19.62
N THR A 62 0.62 -17.35 18.43
CA THR A 62 0.99 -18.77 18.31
C THR A 62 2.41 -18.99 18.86
N LYS A 63 2.67 -20.16 19.44
CA LYS A 63 3.96 -20.49 20.06
C LYS A 63 5.18 -20.22 19.15
N PRO A 64 5.16 -20.55 17.84
CA PRO A 64 6.29 -20.24 16.94
C PRO A 64 6.50 -18.73 16.77
N ALA A 65 5.43 -17.96 16.61
CA ALA A 65 5.53 -16.50 16.47
C ALA A 65 6.03 -15.85 17.78
N ALA A 66 5.62 -16.37 18.94
CA ALA A 66 6.11 -15.90 20.23
C ALA A 66 7.63 -16.12 20.39
N GLY A 67 8.14 -17.29 19.98
CA GLY A 67 9.58 -17.56 19.96
C GLY A 67 10.36 -16.62 19.04
N HIS A 68 9.79 -16.30 17.87
CA HIS A 68 10.38 -15.35 16.93
C HIS A 68 10.50 -13.93 17.51
N PHE A 69 9.43 -13.43 18.15
CA PHE A 69 9.46 -12.13 18.82
C PHE A 69 10.37 -12.11 20.06
N ALA A 70 10.43 -13.20 20.82
CA ALA A 70 11.30 -13.33 21.98
C ALA A 70 12.79 -13.28 21.60
N LYS A 71 13.18 -13.94 20.49
CA LYS A 71 14.55 -13.86 19.95
C LYS A 71 14.96 -12.42 19.60
N ALA A 72 14.00 -11.62 19.14
CA ALA A 72 14.20 -10.22 18.80
C ALA A 72 14.06 -9.26 19.99
N GLY A 73 13.63 -9.73 21.16
CA GLY A 73 13.41 -8.89 22.35
C GLY A 73 12.26 -7.87 22.21
N VAL A 74 11.29 -8.11 21.32
CA VAL A 74 10.19 -7.17 21.02
C VAL A 74 8.84 -7.73 21.44
N GLU A 75 7.88 -6.88 21.82
CA GLU A 75 6.51 -7.36 22.02
C GLU A 75 5.86 -7.73 20.68
N ALA A 76 4.95 -8.71 20.73
CA ALA A 76 4.29 -9.24 19.55
C ALA A 76 3.40 -8.18 18.84
N GLY A 77 3.62 -8.06 17.53
CA GLY A 77 2.81 -7.20 16.66
C GLY A 77 1.54 -7.87 16.14
N SER A 78 0.59 -7.06 15.66
CA SER A 78 -0.58 -7.55 14.91
C SER A 78 -0.24 -7.86 13.45
N VAL A 79 0.71 -7.13 12.88
CA VAL A 79 1.12 -7.26 11.47
C VAL A 79 2.63 -7.41 11.40
N LEU A 80 3.08 -8.24 10.47
CA LEU A 80 4.49 -8.51 10.20
C LEU A 80 4.73 -8.35 8.71
N LYS A 81 5.67 -7.48 8.31
CA LYS A 81 5.96 -7.25 6.89
C LYS A 81 7.42 -6.97 6.64
N GLU A 82 7.86 -7.36 5.46
CA GLU A 82 9.22 -7.17 4.99
C GLU A 82 9.32 -5.99 4.02
N PHE A 83 10.44 -5.29 4.13
CA PHE A 83 10.83 -4.20 3.27
C PHE A 83 12.23 -4.47 2.74
N SER A 84 12.39 -4.47 1.42
CA SER A 84 13.71 -4.57 0.81
C SER A 84 14.52 -3.32 1.14
N ALA A 85 15.77 -3.51 1.53
CA ALA A 85 16.70 -2.45 1.89
C ALA A 85 18.07 -2.72 1.27
N SER A 86 18.82 -1.65 0.99
CA SER A 86 20.21 -1.74 0.54
C SER A 86 21.13 -2.16 1.69
N ALA A 87 22.24 -2.85 1.39
CA ALA A 87 23.21 -3.31 2.39
C ALA A 87 23.70 -2.19 3.33
N ALA A 88 23.96 -0.99 2.78
CA ALA A 88 24.34 0.17 3.59
C ALA A 88 23.26 0.58 4.62
N SER A 89 21.98 0.47 4.25
CA SER A 89 20.87 0.81 5.14
C SER A 89 20.58 -0.28 6.16
N LEU A 90 21.04 -1.53 5.93
CA LEU A 90 20.92 -2.61 6.91
C LEU A 90 21.90 -2.45 8.07
N ALA A 91 23.10 -1.89 7.82
CA ALA A 91 24.12 -1.72 8.85
C ALA A 91 23.70 -0.78 9.99
N GLU A 92 22.83 0.18 9.71
CA GLU A 92 22.31 1.14 10.69
C GLU A 92 21.14 0.59 11.51
N LEU A 93 20.52 -0.50 11.05
CA LEU A 93 19.28 -1.03 11.61
C LEU A 93 19.56 -2.21 12.55
N LYS A 94 19.29 -2.01 13.84
CA LYS A 94 19.44 -3.05 14.86
C LYS A 94 18.09 -3.71 15.17
N VAL A 95 18.11 -5.02 15.35
CA VAL A 95 16.95 -5.78 15.84
C VAL A 95 16.54 -5.23 17.22
N GLY A 96 15.24 -5.08 17.46
CA GLY A 96 14.71 -4.53 18.70
C GLY A 96 14.40 -3.03 18.65
N ASN A 97 15.02 -2.28 17.72
CA ASN A 97 14.79 -0.84 17.65
C ASN A 97 13.36 -0.50 17.18
N GLU A 98 12.79 0.53 17.80
CA GLU A 98 11.57 1.18 17.32
C GLU A 98 11.93 2.17 16.21
N LEU A 99 11.14 2.17 15.13
CA LEU A 99 11.30 3.09 14.02
C LEU A 99 10.46 4.34 14.25
N ASP A 100 11.12 5.48 14.20
CA ASP A 100 10.47 6.77 14.38
C ASP A 100 9.92 7.34 13.06
N LEU A 101 9.01 8.30 13.16
CA LEU A 101 8.37 8.95 12.01
C LEU A 101 9.31 9.85 11.21
N GLY A 102 10.49 10.18 11.75
CA GLY A 102 11.51 11.00 11.09
C GLY A 102 12.05 10.44 9.77
N VAL A 103 11.70 9.19 9.43
CA VAL A 103 11.97 8.58 8.11
C VAL A 103 11.21 9.32 6.99
N PHE A 104 10.09 9.96 7.31
CA PHE A 104 9.27 10.70 6.36
C PHE A 104 9.32 12.21 6.61
N LYS A 105 9.38 12.97 5.52
CA LYS A 105 9.36 14.45 5.56
C LYS A 105 8.07 14.98 4.95
N VAL A 106 7.64 16.15 5.43
CA VAL A 106 6.51 16.88 4.82
C VAL A 106 6.85 17.22 3.36
N GLY A 107 5.88 17.11 2.46
CA GLY A 107 6.04 17.28 1.01
C GLY A 107 6.65 16.09 0.28
N GLN A 108 7.08 15.04 0.99
CA GLN A 108 7.58 13.82 0.35
C GLN A 108 6.44 13.03 -0.30
N LEU A 109 6.70 12.46 -1.47
CA LEU A 109 5.80 11.53 -2.14
C LEU A 109 5.98 10.09 -1.63
N VAL A 110 4.86 9.43 -1.35
CA VAL A 110 4.79 8.06 -0.84
C VAL A 110 3.82 7.20 -1.64
N ASP A 111 4.13 5.90 -1.69
CA ASP A 111 3.26 4.86 -2.21
C ASP A 111 2.65 4.09 -1.03
N ILE A 112 1.32 4.01 -1.01
CA ILE A 112 0.58 3.34 0.06
C ILE A 112 -0.14 2.11 -0.49
N ARG A 113 0.22 0.95 0.05
CA ARG A 113 -0.39 -0.33 -0.28
C ARG A 113 -1.33 -0.78 0.84
N GLY A 114 -2.52 -1.22 0.48
CA GLY A 114 -3.52 -1.75 1.41
C GLY A 114 -4.47 -2.73 0.71
N THR A 115 -5.31 -3.40 1.49
CA THR A 115 -6.35 -4.28 0.94
C THR A 115 -7.60 -3.46 0.62
N SER A 116 -8.06 -3.52 -0.62
CA SER A 116 -9.26 -2.79 -1.05
C SER A 116 -10.53 -3.31 -0.36
N LYS A 117 -11.51 -2.44 -0.11
CA LYS A 117 -12.80 -2.83 0.45
C LYS A 117 -13.48 -3.89 -0.42
N GLY A 118 -13.91 -5.00 0.19
CA GLY A 118 -14.68 -6.04 -0.50
C GLY A 118 -16.06 -5.54 -0.90
N LYS A 119 -16.53 -5.95 -2.08
CA LYS A 119 -17.87 -5.66 -2.62
C LYS A 119 -18.68 -6.93 -2.91
N GLY A 120 -18.20 -8.10 -2.50
CA GLY A 120 -18.82 -9.40 -2.73
C GLY A 120 -18.80 -9.84 -4.20
N PHE A 121 -19.67 -10.78 -4.56
CA PHE A 121 -19.90 -11.16 -5.95
C PHE A 121 -20.59 -10.01 -6.69
N SER A 122 -19.94 -9.48 -7.73
CA SER A 122 -20.40 -8.33 -8.49
C SER A 122 -20.60 -8.70 -9.95
N GLY A 123 -21.71 -8.23 -10.54
CA GLY A 123 -22.00 -8.36 -11.97
C GLY A 123 -21.01 -7.60 -12.86
N ALA A 124 -21.08 -7.84 -14.17
CA ALA A 124 -20.13 -7.27 -15.13
C ALA A 124 -20.14 -5.74 -15.19
N ILE A 125 -21.31 -5.11 -15.01
CA ILE A 125 -21.46 -3.65 -14.95
C ILE A 125 -20.63 -3.06 -13.81
N LYS A 126 -20.86 -3.52 -12.57
CA LYS A 126 -20.15 -3.00 -11.39
C LYS A 126 -18.66 -3.38 -11.36
N ARG A 127 -18.31 -4.56 -11.88
CA ARG A 127 -16.94 -5.10 -11.82
C ARG A 127 -16.03 -4.55 -12.93
N HIS A 128 -16.57 -4.37 -14.13
CA HIS A 128 -15.80 -4.04 -15.34
C HIS A 128 -16.32 -2.81 -16.08
N HIS A 129 -17.29 -2.09 -15.52
CA HIS A 129 -17.91 -0.89 -16.11
C HIS A 129 -18.55 -1.15 -17.48
N PHE A 130 -19.19 -2.31 -17.66
CA PHE A 130 -20.00 -2.59 -18.85
C PHE A 130 -21.26 -1.70 -18.85
N SER A 131 -21.79 -1.37 -20.02
CA SER A 131 -23.10 -0.73 -20.16
C SER A 131 -24.24 -1.73 -19.93
N SER A 132 -25.42 -1.23 -19.55
CA SER A 132 -26.65 -2.02 -19.58
C SER A 132 -27.21 -2.08 -21.01
N ASN A 133 -28.02 -3.09 -21.29
CA ASN A 133 -28.84 -3.16 -22.50
C ASN A 133 -30.07 -2.25 -22.38
N ARG A 134 -30.86 -2.15 -23.46
CA ARG A 134 -32.08 -1.33 -23.51
C ARG A 134 -33.04 -1.66 -22.36
N ALA A 135 -33.60 -0.63 -21.72
CA ALA A 135 -34.63 -0.82 -20.69
C ALA A 135 -35.98 -1.26 -21.26
N SER A 136 -36.37 -0.65 -22.39
CA SER A 136 -37.65 -0.81 -23.08
C SER A 136 -37.44 -1.40 -24.50
N HIS A 137 -38.51 -1.40 -25.31
CA HIS A 137 -38.53 -1.90 -26.70
C HIS A 137 -38.19 -3.39 -26.83
N GLY A 138 -38.95 -4.24 -26.14
CA GLY A 138 -38.91 -5.69 -26.34
C GLY A 138 -37.73 -6.42 -25.71
N ASN A 139 -36.94 -5.77 -24.83
CA ASN A 139 -35.87 -6.49 -24.12
C ASN A 139 -36.44 -7.56 -23.18
N SER A 140 -36.14 -8.83 -23.48
CA SER A 140 -36.51 -9.95 -22.63
C SER A 140 -35.40 -10.27 -21.62
N ARG A 141 -35.54 -9.74 -20.39
CA ARG A 141 -34.75 -10.10 -19.19
C ARG A 141 -33.22 -9.94 -19.32
N SER A 142 -32.71 -9.20 -20.30
CA SER A 142 -31.28 -9.06 -20.56
C SER A 142 -30.70 -7.68 -20.20
N HIS A 143 -31.44 -6.87 -19.44
CA HIS A 143 -31.10 -5.49 -19.07
C HIS A 143 -29.67 -5.31 -18.55
N ASN A 144 -29.25 -6.18 -17.61
CA ASN A 144 -27.94 -6.10 -16.96
C ASN A 144 -27.02 -7.29 -17.31
N SER A 145 -27.32 -7.97 -18.41
CA SER A 145 -26.54 -9.12 -18.89
C SER A 145 -25.27 -8.65 -19.62
N PRO A 146 -24.16 -9.41 -19.55
CA PRO A 146 -22.89 -9.03 -20.18
C PRO A 146 -22.87 -9.10 -21.71
N GLY A 147 -23.94 -9.57 -22.35
CA GLY A 147 -24.00 -9.81 -23.79
C GLY A 147 -23.22 -11.07 -24.20
N SER A 148 -22.74 -11.08 -25.44
CA SER A 148 -21.99 -12.22 -25.98
C SER A 148 -20.62 -12.42 -25.31
N ILE A 149 -20.29 -13.67 -25.03
CA ILE A 149 -19.04 -14.06 -24.35
C ILE A 149 -17.96 -14.58 -25.32
N GLY A 150 -18.29 -14.84 -26.59
CA GLY A 150 -17.38 -15.41 -27.58
C GLY A 150 -18.01 -15.52 -28.98
N MET A 151 -17.26 -16.10 -29.92
CA MET A 151 -17.73 -16.47 -31.26
C MET A 151 -18.30 -17.89 -31.25
N ALA A 152 -18.94 -18.31 -32.36
CA ALA A 152 -19.56 -19.62 -32.50
C ALA A 152 -18.53 -20.75 -32.75
N GLN A 153 -18.34 -21.19 -34.01
CA GLN A 153 -17.57 -22.40 -34.33
C GLN A 153 -16.05 -22.20 -34.14
N ASP A 154 -15.49 -21.13 -34.68
CA ASP A 154 -14.07 -20.81 -34.57
C ASP A 154 -13.92 -19.54 -33.72
N PRO A 155 -13.32 -19.61 -32.51
CA PRO A 155 -12.45 -20.64 -31.93
C PRO A 155 -13.17 -21.71 -31.07
N GLY A 156 -14.50 -21.73 -31.00
CA GLY A 156 -15.26 -22.76 -30.28
C GLY A 156 -15.10 -22.76 -28.75
N ARG A 157 -14.50 -21.69 -28.19
CA ARG A 157 -14.25 -21.56 -26.74
C ARG A 157 -14.22 -20.11 -26.28
N VAL A 158 -14.41 -19.90 -24.98
CA VAL A 158 -14.18 -18.59 -24.34
C VAL A 158 -12.70 -18.44 -24.02
N PHE A 159 -12.10 -17.31 -24.42
CA PHE A 159 -10.70 -17.02 -24.15
C PHE A 159 -10.43 -16.81 -22.63
N PRO A 160 -9.28 -17.28 -22.12
CA PRO A 160 -8.83 -16.96 -20.77
C PRO A 160 -8.75 -15.44 -20.53
N GLY A 161 -9.12 -14.99 -19.33
CA GLY A 161 -9.13 -13.57 -19.00
C GLY A 161 -10.36 -12.79 -19.50
N LYS A 162 -11.34 -13.46 -20.13
CA LYS A 162 -12.61 -12.82 -20.49
C LYS A 162 -13.27 -12.20 -19.26
N ARG A 163 -13.66 -10.94 -19.39
CA ARG A 163 -14.29 -10.16 -18.31
C ARG A 163 -15.71 -10.67 -18.05
N MET A 164 -15.92 -11.28 -16.89
CA MET A 164 -17.22 -11.79 -16.43
C MET A 164 -17.55 -11.33 -15.00
N ALA A 165 -18.73 -11.66 -14.50
CA ALA A 165 -19.08 -11.45 -13.09
C ALA A 165 -18.12 -12.21 -12.15
N GLY A 166 -18.03 -11.78 -10.89
CA GLY A 166 -17.17 -12.42 -9.91
C GLY A 166 -16.90 -11.55 -8.69
N GLN A 167 -16.06 -12.05 -7.77
CA GLN A 167 -15.67 -11.29 -6.58
C GLN A 167 -14.97 -9.97 -6.98
N LEU A 168 -15.39 -8.88 -6.34
CA LEU A 168 -14.81 -7.54 -6.51
C LEU A 168 -14.31 -7.00 -5.16
N GLY A 169 -13.11 -6.43 -5.16
CA GLY A 169 -12.45 -5.94 -3.94
C GLY A 169 -11.78 -7.07 -3.13
N ASN A 170 -11.36 -6.77 -1.90
CA ASN A 170 -10.53 -7.65 -1.08
C ASN A 170 -9.19 -8.05 -1.73
N VAL A 171 -8.70 -7.22 -2.65
CA VAL A 171 -7.41 -7.41 -3.33
C VAL A 171 -6.45 -6.32 -2.91
N ALA A 172 -5.17 -6.65 -2.81
CA ALA A 172 -4.11 -5.67 -2.55
C ALA A 172 -4.04 -4.63 -3.68
N ARG A 173 -4.09 -3.36 -3.32
CA ARG A 173 -3.94 -2.22 -4.23
C ARG A 173 -2.93 -1.23 -3.65
N THR A 174 -2.26 -0.52 -4.54
CA THR A 174 -1.30 0.53 -4.18
C THR A 174 -1.77 1.83 -4.80
N SER A 175 -1.96 2.85 -3.98
CA SER A 175 -2.07 4.25 -4.44
C SER A 175 -0.66 4.83 -4.47
N GLN A 176 -0.26 5.40 -5.61
CA GLN A 176 1.10 5.91 -5.81
C GLN A 176 1.13 7.43 -5.77
N ASN A 177 2.33 7.98 -5.49
CA ASN A 177 2.61 9.43 -5.54
C ASN A 177 1.66 10.27 -4.66
N LEU A 178 1.34 9.76 -3.47
CA LEU A 178 0.56 10.52 -2.50
C LEU A 178 1.49 11.43 -1.69
N GLU A 179 1.07 12.67 -1.48
CA GLU A 179 1.88 13.68 -0.79
C GLU A 179 1.63 13.65 0.72
N ILE A 180 2.70 13.72 1.51
CA ILE A 180 2.60 13.91 2.97
C ILE A 180 2.37 15.39 3.25
N VAL A 181 1.20 15.71 3.80
CA VAL A 181 0.81 17.10 4.13
C VAL A 181 1.31 17.51 5.51
N ARG A 182 1.25 16.59 6.47
CA ARG A 182 1.67 16.84 7.85
C ARG A 182 2.15 15.55 8.50
N VAL A 183 3.17 15.69 9.35
CA VAL A 183 3.67 14.63 10.23
C VAL A 183 3.48 15.11 11.66
N ASP A 184 2.84 14.30 12.50
CA ASP A 184 2.61 14.56 13.91
C ASP A 184 3.39 13.52 14.73
N ASN A 185 4.53 13.93 15.28
CA ASN A 185 5.42 13.04 16.03
C ASN A 185 4.87 12.70 17.42
N GLU A 186 4.12 13.61 18.05
CA GLU A 186 3.56 13.38 19.39
C GLU A 186 2.51 12.28 19.36
N ARG A 187 1.60 12.35 18.38
CA ARG A 187 0.51 11.37 18.23
C ARG A 187 0.88 10.20 17.33
N ARG A 188 2.07 10.24 16.74
CA ARG A 188 2.58 9.28 15.76
C ARG A 188 1.66 9.11 14.54
N LEU A 189 1.14 10.22 14.03
CA LEU A 189 0.21 10.26 12.90
C LEU A 189 0.88 10.81 11.64
N LEU A 190 0.52 10.23 10.50
CA LEU A 190 0.95 10.65 9.18
C LEU A 190 -0.29 11.04 8.35
N LEU A 191 -0.34 12.31 7.90
CA LEU A 191 -1.46 12.85 7.14
C LEU A 191 -1.08 12.93 5.67
N VAL A 192 -1.81 12.16 4.86
CA VAL A 192 -1.50 11.98 3.44
C VAL A 192 -2.64 12.51 2.58
N LYS A 193 -2.30 13.28 1.55
CA LYS A 193 -3.26 13.83 0.59
C LYS A 193 -3.97 12.73 -0.18
N GLY A 194 -5.29 12.80 -0.23
CA GLY A 194 -6.12 11.90 -1.02
C GLY A 194 -6.52 10.60 -0.30
N ALA A 195 -6.95 9.62 -1.09
CA ALA A 195 -7.58 8.40 -0.60
C ALA A 195 -6.63 7.19 -0.59
N VAL A 196 -6.66 6.46 0.53
CA VAL A 196 -5.89 5.23 0.74
C VAL A 196 -6.79 4.00 0.60
N PRO A 197 -6.35 2.89 -0.03
CA PRO A 197 -7.12 1.65 -0.11
C PRO A 197 -7.40 1.07 1.28
N GLY A 198 -8.65 0.64 1.49
CA GLY A 198 -9.09 -0.01 2.73
C GLY A 198 -10.13 0.78 3.52
N SER A 199 -10.70 0.12 4.54
CA SER A 199 -11.61 0.72 5.52
C SER A 199 -10.83 1.39 6.65
N ALA A 200 -11.52 2.16 7.49
CA ALA A 200 -10.94 2.54 8.78
C ALA A 200 -10.57 1.27 9.57
N GLY A 201 -9.46 1.32 10.29
CA GLY A 201 -8.87 0.19 11.02
C GLY A 201 -8.06 -0.80 10.17
N SER A 202 -8.04 -0.66 8.84
CA SER A 202 -7.25 -1.58 8.01
C SER A 202 -5.77 -1.25 8.04
N ASP A 203 -4.94 -2.28 8.05
CA ASP A 203 -3.49 -2.12 8.01
C ASP A 203 -3.02 -1.74 6.60
N VAL A 204 -2.04 -0.85 6.56
CA VAL A 204 -1.47 -0.28 5.35
C VAL A 204 0.05 -0.32 5.41
N VAL A 205 0.67 -0.41 4.25
CA VAL A 205 2.12 -0.41 4.06
C VAL A 205 2.49 0.88 3.35
N ILE A 206 3.32 1.70 3.99
CA ILE A 206 3.75 3.01 3.50
C ILE A 206 5.19 2.86 3.03
N ARG A 207 5.45 3.23 1.78
CA ARG A 207 6.80 3.23 1.20
C ARG A 207 7.10 4.58 0.56
N PRO A 208 8.37 4.99 0.50
CA PRO A 208 8.78 6.07 -0.39
C PRO A 208 8.32 5.80 -1.83
N ALA A 209 7.90 6.84 -2.55
CA ALA A 209 7.41 6.67 -3.92
C ALA A 209 8.53 6.20 -4.85
N VAL A 210 8.27 5.11 -5.57
CA VAL A 210 9.26 4.52 -6.50
C VAL A 210 9.52 5.45 -7.69
N LYS A 211 8.46 6.13 -8.17
CA LYS A 211 8.52 6.97 -9.38
C LYS A 211 9.15 8.34 -9.15
N ASP A 212 9.02 8.91 -7.95
CA ASP A 212 9.64 10.21 -7.62
C ASP A 212 11.18 10.10 -7.53
N ALA A 213 11.68 9.02 -6.93
CA ALA A 213 13.11 8.75 -6.86
C ALA A 213 13.74 8.60 -8.26
N ALA A 214 13.04 7.92 -9.18
CA ALA A 214 13.47 7.78 -10.58
C ALA A 214 13.46 9.14 -11.32
N ALA A 215 12.46 9.99 -11.06
CA ALA A 215 12.39 11.32 -11.67
C ALA A 215 13.49 12.27 -11.17
N LYS A 216 13.83 12.22 -9.88
CA LYS A 216 14.95 12.99 -9.30
C LYS A 216 16.30 12.49 -9.80
N GLY A 217 16.48 11.17 -9.94
CA GLY A 217 17.68 10.57 -10.53
C GLY A 217 17.88 10.98 -12.00
N ALA A 218 16.81 10.96 -12.80
CA ALA A 218 16.85 11.43 -14.19
C ALA A 218 17.23 12.92 -14.29
N LYS A 219 16.61 13.79 -13.48
CA LYS A 219 16.94 15.22 -13.45
C LYS A 219 18.37 15.50 -12.98
N ALA A 220 18.90 14.71 -12.04
CA ALA A 220 20.28 14.83 -11.59
C ALA A 220 21.27 14.41 -12.69
N ALA A 221 21.01 13.32 -13.41
CA ALA A 221 21.85 12.86 -14.52
C ALA A 221 21.90 13.89 -15.67
N THR A 222 20.76 14.49 -16.03
CA THR A 222 20.71 15.54 -17.06
C THR A 222 21.50 16.80 -16.65
N LYS A 223 21.50 17.15 -15.36
CA LYS A 223 22.23 18.32 -14.83
C LYS A 223 23.75 18.10 -14.77
N VAL A 224 24.20 16.86 -14.59
CA VAL A 224 25.62 16.50 -14.65
C VAL A 224 26.12 16.49 -16.10
N ALA A 225 25.33 15.96 -17.04
CA ALA A 225 25.68 15.98 -18.47
C ALA A 225 25.79 17.42 -19.05
N THR A 226 24.94 18.34 -18.60
CA THR A 226 25.02 19.76 -19.00
C THR A 226 26.19 20.53 -18.36
N LYS A 227 26.78 20.02 -17.26
CA LYS A 227 27.95 20.61 -16.62
C LYS A 227 29.28 20.05 -17.14
N ALA A 228 29.28 18.84 -17.70
CA ALA A 228 30.46 18.23 -18.32
C ALA A 228 30.69 18.64 -19.80
N GLY A 229 29.69 19.27 -20.43
CA GLY A 229 29.77 19.82 -21.78
C GLY A 229 30.12 21.32 -21.84
N LYS A 230 30.69 21.87 -20.77
CA LYS A 230 31.12 23.28 -20.67
C LYS A 230 32.55 23.35 -20.13
#